data_AF-X1TLV0-F1
#
_entry.id   AF-X1TLV0-F1
#
_cell.length_a   1.000
_cell.length_b   1.000
_cell.length_c   1.000
_cell.angle_alpha   90.00
_cell.angle_beta   90.00
_cell.angle_gamma   90.00
#
_symmetry.space_group_name_H-M   'P 1'
#
loop_
_entity.id
_entity.type
_entity.pdbx_description
1 polymer ?
#
loop_
_entity_poly.entity_id
_entity_poly.type
_entity_poly.pdbx_seq_one_letter_code
_entity_poly.pdbx_strand_id
1 'polypeptide(L)'
;IEGYNSVLTHGVEGLLVPPRNEEMLARALVSLLTNESLRQEMAAKARLKAMEYSWEHVAQRVLNYYTRILSEPPWKKHLPGVEAISV
;
A
#
# COMPACT_ATOMS: atom_id res chain seq x y z
N ILE A 1 11.92 -5.54 -1.89
CA ILE A 1 10.61 -4.88 -2.09
C ILE A 1 10.48 -4.53 -3.57
N GLU A 2 9.33 -4.77 -4.19
CA GLU A 2 9.11 -4.47 -5.62
C GLU A 2 8.99 -2.96 -5.92
N GLY A 3 9.02 -2.11 -4.89
CA GLY A 3 9.07 -0.66 -5.02
C GLY A 3 7.75 -0.09 -5.55
N TYR A 4 7.81 0.86 -6.49
CA TYR A 4 6.60 1.49 -7.02
C TYR A 4 5.64 0.52 -7.72
N ASN A 5 6.12 -0.63 -8.20
CA ASN A 5 5.26 -1.67 -8.78
C ASN A 5 4.34 -2.33 -7.74
N SER A 6 4.65 -2.25 -6.44
CA SER A 6 3.78 -2.81 -5.39
C SER A 6 2.67 -1.86 -4.93
N VAL A 7 2.68 -0.59 -5.35
CA VAL A 7 1.69 0.42 -4.92
C VAL A 7 0.78 0.89 -6.06
N LEU A 8 1.13 0.57 -7.30
CA LEU A 8 0.41 1.02 -8.49
C LEU A 8 0.17 -0.15 -9.46
N THR A 9 -1.03 -0.22 -10.03
CA THR A 9 -1.38 -1.19 -11.07
C THR A 9 -1.22 -0.50 -12.44
N HIS A 10 -0.36 -1.05 -13.30
CA HIS A 10 -0.12 -0.50 -14.63
C HIS A 10 -1.41 -0.40 -15.45
N GLY A 11 -1.65 0.77 -16.06
CA GLY A 11 -2.84 1.05 -16.87
C GLY A 11 -4.07 1.46 -16.05
N VAL A 12 -4.02 1.42 -14.72
CA VAL A 12 -5.18 1.70 -13.85
C VAL A 12 -5.03 3.04 -13.14
N GLU A 13 -4.06 3.16 -12.23
CA GLU A 13 -3.78 4.44 -11.54
C GLU A 13 -2.64 5.21 -12.21
N GLY A 14 -1.90 4.58 -13.12
CA GLY A 14 -0.84 5.19 -13.89
C GLY A 14 -0.14 4.20 -14.81
N LEU A 15 0.93 4.66 -15.46
CA LEU A 15 1.70 3.86 -16.41
C LEU A 15 3.08 3.54 -15.83
N LEU A 16 3.32 2.27 -15.55
CA LEU A 16 4.67 1.77 -15.25
C LEU A 16 5.50 1.67 -16.52
N VAL A 17 6.76 2.10 -16.41
CA VAL A 17 7.74 2.08 -17.50
C VAL A 17 8.95 1.26 -17.06
N PRO A 18 9.54 0.41 -17.93
CA PRO A 18 10.76 -0.32 -17.60
C PRO A 18 11.89 0.64 -17.19
N PRO A 19 12.71 0.28 -16.18
CA PRO A 19 13.84 1.10 -15.78
C PRO A 19 14.77 1.40 -16.95
N ARG A 20 15.26 2.64 -17.04
CA ARG A 20 16.22 3.11 -18.06
C ARG A 20 15.72 3.00 -19.51
N ASN A 21 14.41 2.90 -19.74
CA ASN A 21 13.83 2.94 -21.08
C ASN A 21 13.23 4.32 -21.38
N GLU A 22 14.04 5.20 -21.95
CA GLU A 22 13.65 6.58 -22.28
C GLU A 22 12.57 6.67 -23.35
N GLU A 23 12.59 5.79 -24.35
CA GLU A 23 11.58 5.76 -25.41
C GLU A 23 10.19 5.45 -24.85
N MET A 24 10.09 4.44 -23.99
CA MET A 24 8.82 4.07 -23.36
C MET A 24 8.36 5.15 -22.38
N LEU A 25 9.28 5.81 -21.67
CA LEU A 25 8.94 6.95 -20.82
C LEU A 25 8.35 8.10 -21.62
N ALA A 26 8.99 8.47 -22.73
CA ALA A 26 8.50 9.52 -23.62
C ALA A 26 7.10 9.18 -24.17
N ARG A 27 6.89 7.94 -24.61
CA ARG A 27 5.57 7.48 -25.09
C ARG A 27 4.50 7.55 -23.99
N ALA A 28 4.81 7.14 -22.77
CA ALA A 28 3.88 7.20 -21.64
C ALA A 28 3.54 8.65 -21.24
N LEU A 29 4.50 9.57 -21.30
CA LEU A 29 4.26 10.99 -21.04
C LEU A 29 3.38 11.60 -22.15
N VAL A 30 3.70 11.34 -23.42
CA VAL A 30 2.92 11.84 -24.56
C VAL A 30 1.49 11.32 -24.56
N SER A 31 1.28 10.03 -24.21
CA SER A 31 -0.08 9.47 -24.15
C SER A 31 -0.94 10.19 -23.10
N LEU A 32 -0.38 10.50 -21.93
CA LEU A 32 -1.09 11.25 -20.89
C LEU A 32 -1.28 12.72 -21.27
N LEU A 33 -0.28 13.36 -21.89
CA LEU A 33 -0.40 14.76 -22.32
C LEU A 33 -1.47 14.94 -23.40
N THR A 34 -1.59 13.98 -24.33
CA THR A 34 -2.51 14.08 -25.48
C THR A 34 -3.89 13.46 -25.24
N ASN A 35 -4.05 12.63 -24.19
CA ASN A 35 -5.34 12.01 -23.84
C ASN A 35 -5.81 12.47 -22.46
N GLU A 36 -6.60 13.55 -22.43
CA GLU A 36 -7.15 14.10 -21.19
C GLU A 36 -8.09 13.13 -20.46
N SER A 37 -8.94 12.40 -21.19
CA SER A 37 -9.87 11.43 -20.59
C SER A 37 -9.12 10.37 -19.80
N LEU A 38 -8.08 9.77 -20.42
CA LEU A 38 -7.21 8.79 -19.78
C LEU A 38 -6.55 9.36 -18.52
N ARG A 39 -6.00 10.59 -18.60
CA ARG A 39 -5.41 11.24 -17.43
C ARG A 39 -6.40 11.42 -16.29
N GLN A 40 -7.61 11.88 -16.57
CA GLN A 40 -8.62 12.14 -15.54
C GLN A 40 -9.10 10.85 -14.89
N GLU A 41 -9.30 9.80 -15.68
CA GLU A 41 -9.68 8.48 -15.18
C GLU A 41 -8.60 7.91 -14.26
N MET A 42 -7.34 7.92 -14.70
CA MET A 42 -6.21 7.46 -13.89
C MET A 42 -6.08 8.29 -12.61
N ALA A 43 -6.22 9.62 -12.68
CA ALA A 43 -6.11 10.48 -11.52
C ALA A 43 -7.24 10.23 -10.50
N ALA A 44 -8.46 9.96 -10.95
CA ALA A 44 -9.57 9.61 -10.06
C ALA A 44 -9.30 8.30 -9.32
N LYS A 45 -8.87 7.25 -10.04
CA LYS A 45 -8.50 5.95 -9.46
C LYS A 45 -7.31 6.07 -8.51
N ALA A 46 -6.28 6.82 -8.89
CA ALA A 46 -5.11 7.08 -8.06
C ALA A 46 -5.47 7.76 -6.74
N ARG A 47 -6.37 8.76 -6.76
CA ARG A 47 -6.85 9.43 -5.53
C ARG A 47 -7.56 8.47 -4.58
N LEU A 48 -8.43 7.61 -5.10
CA LEU A 48 -9.11 6.61 -4.27
C LEU A 48 -8.12 5.63 -3.64
N LYS A 49 -7.17 5.10 -4.42
CA LYS A 49 -6.14 4.19 -3.91
C LYS A 49 -5.22 4.86 -2.90
N ALA A 50 -4.86 6.13 -3.11
CA ALA A 50 -4.04 6.89 -2.17
C ALA A 50 -4.70 7.03 -0.78
N MET A 51 -6.03 7.07 -0.69
CA MET A 51 -6.75 7.15 0.59
C MET A 51 -6.51 5.91 1.47
N GLU A 52 -6.26 4.74 0.88
CA GLU A 52 -5.92 3.51 1.63
C GLU A 52 -4.58 3.62 2.39
N TYR A 53 -3.70 4.51 1.92
CA TYR A 53 -2.40 4.81 2.53
C TYR A 53 -2.42 6.05 3.42
N SER A 54 -3.60 6.62 3.69
CA SER A 54 -3.75 7.74 4.62
C SER A 54 -3.25 7.37 6.02
N TRP A 55 -2.75 8.37 6.76
CA TRP A 55 -2.31 8.18 8.15
C TRP A 55 -3.40 7.54 9.02
N GLU A 56 -4.65 7.95 8.84
CA GLU A 56 -5.80 7.39 9.54
C GLU A 56 -5.95 5.89 9.29
N HIS A 57 -5.97 5.46 8.01
CA HIS A 57 -6.12 4.05 7.66
C HIS A 57 -4.92 3.21 8.12
N VAL A 58 -3.70 3.71 7.93
CA VAL A 58 -2.49 2.98 8.32
C VAL A 58 -2.39 2.87 9.84
N ALA A 59 -2.61 3.96 10.58
CA ALA A 59 -2.58 3.94 12.05
C ALA A 59 -3.65 2.99 12.61
N GLN A 60 -4.86 3.01 12.05
CA GLN A 60 -5.92 2.10 12.48
C GLN A 60 -5.55 0.64 12.23
N ARG A 61 -4.94 0.31 11.08
CA ARG A 61 -4.46 -1.06 10.79
C ARG A 61 -3.39 -1.52 11.77
N VAL A 62 -2.44 -0.65 12.11
CA VAL A 62 -1.39 -0.94 13.11
C VAL A 62 -2.00 -1.13 14.50
N LEU A 63 -2.91 -0.25 14.91
CA LEU A 63 -3.60 -0.34 16.20
C LEU A 63 -4.44 -1.62 16.31
N ASN A 64 -5.15 -1.98 15.25
CA ASN A 64 -5.92 -3.23 15.19
C ASN A 64 -5.01 -4.45 15.40
N TYR A 65 -3.82 -4.43 14.79
CA TYR A 65 -2.84 -5.50 14.96
C TYR A 65 -2.33 -5.60 16.41
N TYR A 66 -2.00 -4.47 17.05
CA TYR A 66 -1.62 -4.44 18.47
C TYR A 66 -2.77 -4.93 19.37
N THR A 67 -3.99 -4.46 19.14
CA THR A 67 -5.18 -4.86 19.90
C THR A 67 -5.42 -6.37 19.79
N ARG A 68 -5.27 -6.93 18.58
CA ARG A 68 -5.38 -8.38 18.35
C ARG A 68 -4.34 -9.17 19.14
N ILE A 69 -3.07 -8.75 19.12
CA ILE A 69 -2.00 -9.44 19.86
C ILE A 69 -2.20 -9.35 21.37
N LEU A 70 -2.62 -8.19 21.89
CA LEU A 70 -2.88 -8.03 23.32
C LEU A 70 -4.06 -8.88 23.79
N SER A 71 -5.07 -9.07 22.94
CA SER A 71 -6.25 -9.90 23.24
C SER A 71 -5.93 -11.41 23.16
N GLU A 72 -5.18 -11.83 22.14
CA GLU A 72 -4.79 -13.22 21.91
C GLU A 72 -3.27 -13.34 21.79
N PRO A 73 -2.53 -13.20 22.90
CA PRO A 73 -1.08 -13.23 22.85
C PRO A 73 -0.59 -14.61 22.39
N PRO A 74 0.11 -14.70 21.25
CA PRO A 74 0.55 -15.99 20.70
C PRO A 74 1.49 -16.74 21.65
N TRP A 75 2.18 -16.02 22.55
CA TRP A 75 3.06 -16.60 23.55
C TRP A 75 2.32 -17.27 24.72
N LYS A 76 1.03 -16.98 24.97
CA LYS A 76 0.25 -17.71 26.00
C LYS A 76 0.06 -19.19 25.66
N LYS A 77 0.11 -19.58 24.37
CA LYS A 77 -0.03 -20.99 23.95
C LYS A 77 1.25 -21.82 24.14
N HIS A 78 2.39 -21.20 24.42
CA HIS A 78 3.70 -21.85 24.51
C HIS A 78 4.41 -21.69 25.88
N LEU A 79 3.72 -21.19 26.91
CA LEU A 79 4.28 -21.08 28.26
C LEU A 79 3.89 -22.32 29.09
N PRO A 80 4.78 -23.30 29.32
CA PRO A 80 4.59 -24.24 30.40
C PRO A 80 4.78 -23.48 31.73
N GLY A 81 3.72 -23.43 32.54
CA GLY A 81 3.76 -23.05 33.96
C GLY A 81 4.68 -21.89 34.35
N VAL A 82 4.29 -20.65 34.07
CA VAL A 82 4.79 -19.53 34.87
C VAL A 82 3.67 -19.18 35.85
N GLU A 83 3.77 -19.76 37.04
CA GLU A 83 2.99 -19.30 38.20
C GLU A 83 3.21 -17.80 38.36
N ALA A 84 2.11 -17.11 38.62
CA ALA A 84 2.05 -15.67 38.78
C ALA A 84 3.14 -15.17 39.72
N ILE A 85 4.06 -14.36 39.21
CA ILE A 85 4.77 -13.40 40.04
C ILE A 85 3.82 -12.23 40.22
N SER A 86 2.94 -12.37 41.21
CA SER A 86 2.28 -11.25 41.87
C SER A 86 3.36 -10.46 42.61
N VAL A 87 3.51 -9.18 42.27
CA VAL A 87 4.08 -8.15 43.14
C VAL A 87 3.00 -7.11 43.36
#